data_AF-A0A8J6GJY2-F1
#
_entry.id   AF-A0A8J6GJY2-F1
#
_cell.length_a   1.000
_cell.length_b   1.000
_cell.length_c   1.000
_cell.angle_alpha   90.00
_cell.angle_beta   90.00
_cell.angle_gamma   90.00
#
_symmetry.space_group_name_H-M   'P 1'
#
loop_
_entity.id
_entity.type
_entity.pdbx_description
1 polymer ?
#
loop_
_entity_poly.entity_id
_entity_poly.type
_entity_poly.pdbx_seq_one_letter_code
_entity_poly.pdbx_strand_id
1 'polypeptide(L)'
;MYPNPLIYCTCWDPWNLGPRKLIKTPHPLPKTLPGKPRDKAQAEKLEEGGKLPSEVIDVSPGYKLIRNREQISVTLGDEMFNRKKHLESDFLNKVKFSRTDIISDLEEQISELTAIIEQMNRDHQSAQKLLSNKMDLRCAEMKQKFENENRDLKKAHKLELEKLENSYKDALKVEKASAQEKLEDMGKEYKYLKNMFHMYQDSIYEEMEDKWTKRKAEWEKDEKLEREKILLQQKHRITKKFELESEEEKRKINESFSAVFENFTREKEELINQHDEDLLQMQELRKSKEVIISVKLLSCK
;
A
#
# COMPACT_ATOMS: atom_id res chain seq x y z
N MET A 1 3.22 0.93 -42.81
CA MET A 1 2.23 0.53 -41.78
C MET A 1 3.00 0.25 -40.50
N TYR A 2 2.81 1.08 -39.48
CA TYR A 2 3.50 0.97 -38.19
C TYR A 2 2.86 -0.15 -37.34
N PRO A 3 3.64 -1.04 -36.69
CA PRO A 3 3.10 -1.97 -35.72
C PRO A 3 2.85 -1.25 -34.38
N ASN A 4 1.67 -1.51 -33.82
CA ASN A 4 1.13 -0.99 -32.57
C ASN A 4 1.95 -1.49 -31.36
N PRO A 5 2.44 -0.64 -30.45
CA PRO A 5 3.11 -1.09 -29.24
C PRO A 5 2.06 -1.41 -28.17
N LEU A 6 1.88 -2.70 -27.89
CA LEU A 6 1.13 -3.16 -26.73
C LEU A 6 1.81 -2.64 -25.45
N ILE A 7 1.15 -1.71 -24.76
CA ILE A 7 1.54 -1.24 -23.43
C ILE A 7 1.30 -2.39 -22.45
N TYR A 8 2.36 -3.11 -22.09
CA TYR A 8 2.33 -4.11 -21.03
C TYR A 8 2.48 -3.40 -19.68
N CYS A 9 1.48 -3.48 -18.80
CA CYS A 9 1.58 -3.02 -17.41
C CYS A 9 2.49 -3.98 -16.64
N THR A 10 3.54 -3.45 -16.02
CA THR A 10 4.52 -4.18 -15.18
C THR A 10 3.93 -4.64 -13.84
N CYS A 11 2.63 -4.45 -13.66
CA CYS A 11 1.87 -4.65 -12.43
C CYS A 11 1.01 -5.92 -12.43
N TRP A 12 1.00 -6.68 -13.53
CA TRP A 12 0.19 -7.91 -13.62
C TRP A 12 1.07 -9.14 -13.82
N ASP A 13 1.43 -9.76 -12.70
CA ASP A 13 1.99 -11.11 -12.65
C ASP A 13 0.91 -12.07 -12.08
N PRO A 14 0.29 -12.94 -12.90
CA PRO A 14 -0.72 -13.89 -12.44
C PRO A 14 -0.18 -14.99 -11.51
N TRP A 15 1.14 -15.07 -11.30
CA TRP A 15 1.79 -16.16 -10.58
C TRP A 15 2.57 -15.73 -9.33
N ASN A 16 2.57 -14.45 -8.94
CA ASN A 16 3.23 -13.97 -7.70
C ASN A 16 4.68 -14.46 -7.55
N LEU A 17 5.45 -14.51 -8.64
CA LEU A 17 6.87 -14.87 -8.59
C LEU A 17 7.70 -13.62 -8.86
N GLY A 18 7.61 -12.66 -7.92
CA GLY A 18 8.52 -11.53 -7.86
C GLY A 18 9.99 -11.97 -7.82
N PRO A 19 10.94 -11.11 -8.23
CA PRO A 19 12.34 -11.47 -8.36
C PRO A 19 12.93 -11.84 -7.00
N ARG A 20 13.18 -13.14 -6.81
CA ARG A 20 13.87 -13.67 -5.63
C ARG A 20 15.31 -13.14 -5.63
N LYS A 21 15.59 -12.20 -4.73
CA LYS A 21 16.96 -11.85 -4.37
C LYS A 21 17.62 -13.10 -3.77
N LEU A 22 18.68 -13.58 -4.41
CA LEU A 22 19.59 -14.59 -3.86
C LEU A 22 20.16 -14.06 -2.54
N ILE A 23 19.70 -14.61 -1.42
CA ILE A 23 20.31 -14.37 -0.10
C ILE A 23 21.57 -15.25 -0.04
N LYS A 24 22.75 -14.63 -0.03
CA LYS A 24 24.01 -15.27 0.35
C LYS A 24 23.92 -15.70 1.82
N THR A 25 23.87 -17.00 2.07
CA THR A 25 24.08 -17.60 3.38
C THR A 25 25.56 -17.49 3.76
N PRO A 26 25.94 -16.95 4.94
CA PRO A 26 27.30 -17.10 5.45
C PRO A 26 27.49 -18.55 5.93
N HIS A 27 28.54 -19.21 5.46
CA HIS A 27 29.00 -20.49 6.00
C HIS A 27 29.33 -20.38 7.49
N PRO A 28 28.94 -21.35 8.33
CA PRO A 28 29.49 -21.51 9.66
C PRO A 28 30.82 -22.30 9.59
N LEU A 29 31.87 -21.73 10.19
CA LEU A 29 33.12 -22.45 10.49
C LEU A 29 32.85 -23.63 11.46
N PRO A 30 33.49 -24.80 11.27
CA PRO A 30 33.37 -25.91 12.22
C PRO A 30 34.14 -25.62 13.51
N LYS A 31 33.44 -25.69 14.64
CA LYS A 31 34.04 -25.74 15.99
C LYS A 31 34.42 -27.19 16.31
N THR A 32 35.70 -27.40 16.55
CA THR A 32 36.30 -28.64 17.05
C THR A 32 36.04 -28.78 18.55
N LEU A 33 35.66 -29.97 19.03
CA LEU A 33 35.77 -30.49 20.40
C LEU A 33 35.38 -31.99 20.39
N PRO A 34 35.75 -32.82 21.37
CA PRO A 34 37.10 -33.22 21.81
C PRO A 34 37.30 -34.75 21.69
N GLY A 35 38.51 -35.20 21.36
CA GLY A 35 38.85 -36.63 21.29
C GLY A 35 39.56 -37.15 22.54
N LYS A 36 39.09 -38.29 23.06
CA LYS A 36 39.87 -39.32 23.79
C LYS A 36 39.05 -40.63 23.80
N PRO A 37 39.63 -41.81 24.09
CA PRO A 37 41.00 -42.29 23.88
C PRO A 37 41.05 -43.70 23.21
N ARG A 38 42.18 -44.07 22.59
CA ARG A 38 42.94 -45.32 22.89
C ARG A 38 43.98 -45.69 21.81
N ASP A 39 45.18 -45.93 22.32
CA ASP A 39 46.15 -46.99 22.02
C ASP A 39 46.44 -47.35 20.55
N LYS A 40 47.70 -47.13 20.14
CA LYS A 40 48.65 -48.24 19.95
C LYS A 40 50.07 -47.75 19.64
N ALA A 41 50.99 -48.50 20.23
CA ALA A 41 52.45 -48.45 20.14
C ALA A 41 53.00 -48.33 18.72
N GLN A 42 54.09 -47.57 18.59
CA GLN A 42 55.23 -47.96 17.76
C GLN A 42 56.53 -47.67 18.53
N ALA A 43 57.37 -48.69 18.56
CA ALA A 43 58.72 -48.68 19.06
C ALA A 43 59.67 -48.25 17.93
N GLU A 44 60.64 -47.40 18.22
CA GLU A 44 61.98 -47.54 17.65
C GLU A 44 63.00 -46.70 18.42
N LYS A 45 64.10 -47.36 18.80
CA LYS A 45 65.30 -46.79 19.41
C LYS A 45 66.06 -45.97 18.35
N LEU A 46 66.71 -44.88 18.75
CA LEU A 46 68.17 -44.80 18.95
C LEU A 46 68.61 -43.32 19.12
N GLU A 47 69.34 -43.08 20.21
CA GLU A 47 70.38 -42.07 20.48
C GLU A 47 70.67 -40.99 19.42
N GLU A 48 70.71 -39.71 19.83
CA GLU A 48 71.97 -38.95 19.98
C GLU A 48 71.74 -37.49 20.45
N GLY A 49 72.47 -37.10 21.49
CA GLY A 49 73.20 -35.83 21.58
C GLY A 49 72.48 -34.48 21.42
N GLY A 50 72.15 -33.83 22.54
CA GLY A 50 71.87 -32.38 22.58
C GLY A 50 71.71 -31.83 23.99
N LYS A 51 72.82 -31.52 24.67
CA LYS A 51 72.84 -30.80 25.97
C LYS A 51 72.20 -29.41 25.80
N LEU A 52 71.10 -29.15 26.48
CA LEU A 52 70.59 -27.80 26.75
C LEU A 52 70.70 -27.50 28.25
N PRO A 53 70.88 -26.23 28.65
CA PRO A 53 71.31 -25.87 29.99
C PRO A 53 70.19 -26.12 31.00
N SER A 54 70.37 -27.11 31.89
CA SER A 54 69.51 -27.31 33.05
C SER A 54 69.84 -26.26 34.12
N GLU A 55 68.81 -25.57 34.59
CA GLU A 55 68.91 -24.59 35.67
C GLU A 55 68.80 -25.34 37.01
N VAL A 56 69.91 -25.40 37.75
CA VAL A 56 70.00 -26.06 39.06
C VAL A 56 69.90 -24.99 40.15
N ILE A 57 68.87 -25.08 40.99
CA ILE A 57 68.58 -24.11 42.05
C ILE A 57 68.81 -24.79 43.40
N ASP A 58 69.67 -24.20 44.24
CA ASP A 58 69.80 -24.60 45.64
C ASP A 58 68.62 -24.03 46.43
N VAL A 59 67.74 -24.91 46.90
CA VAL A 59 66.53 -24.52 47.64
C VAL A 59 66.84 -24.40 49.14
N SER A 60 67.61 -25.36 49.66
CA SER A 60 68.03 -25.47 51.06
C SER A 60 69.35 -26.26 51.15
N PRO A 61 70.17 -26.11 52.21
CA PRO A 61 71.40 -26.89 52.37
C PRO A 61 71.15 -28.40 52.23
N GLY A 62 71.84 -29.04 51.28
CA GLY A 62 71.69 -30.46 51.00
C GLY A 62 70.51 -30.85 50.10
N TYR A 63 69.76 -29.91 49.51
CA TYR A 63 68.71 -30.22 48.53
C TYR A 63 68.85 -29.37 47.25
N LYS A 64 68.99 -30.04 46.11
CA LYS A 64 69.14 -29.41 44.78
C LYS A 64 67.88 -29.63 43.96
N LEU A 65 67.30 -28.55 43.44
CA LEU A 65 66.17 -28.60 42.54
C LEU A 65 66.67 -28.49 41.10
N ILE A 66 66.29 -29.46 40.27
CA ILE A 66 66.54 -29.43 38.83
C ILE A 66 65.19 -29.26 38.14
N ARG A 67 65.05 -28.15 37.40
CA ARG A 67 63.81 -27.78 36.71
C ARG A 67 64.04 -27.72 35.21
N ASN A 68 63.32 -28.58 34.48
CA ASN A 68 63.18 -28.52 33.02
C ASN A 68 61.71 -28.27 32.65
N ARG A 69 61.41 -27.94 31.38
CA ARG A 69 60.04 -27.63 30.92
C ARG A 69 59.02 -28.75 31.17
N GLU A 70 59.50 -29.99 31.31
CA GLU A 70 58.66 -31.19 31.41
C GLU A 70 58.71 -31.86 32.78
N GLN A 71 59.72 -31.53 33.62
CA GLN A 71 59.89 -32.19 34.91
C GLN A 71 60.58 -31.27 35.93
N ILE A 72 60.11 -31.37 37.17
CA ILE A 72 60.72 -30.75 38.35
C ILE A 72 61.10 -31.90 39.28
N SER A 73 62.39 -32.03 39.59
CA SER A 73 62.88 -33.02 40.55
C SER A 73 63.74 -32.35 41.62
N VAL A 74 63.54 -32.76 42.87
CA VAL A 74 64.37 -32.35 44.00
C VAL A 74 65.22 -33.55 44.39
N THR A 75 66.54 -33.41 44.29
CA THR A 75 67.50 -34.42 44.73
C THR A 75 68.13 -34.00 46.04
N LEU A 76 68.25 -34.96 46.97
CA LEU A 76 69.00 -34.79 48.20
C LEU A 76 70.49 -34.97 47.89
N GLY A 77 71.32 -34.03 48.30
CA GLY A 77 72.77 -34.03 48.09
C GLY A 77 73.48 -35.11 48.89
N ASP A 78 74.47 -35.75 48.27
CA ASP A 78 75.26 -36.85 48.84
C ASP A 78 76.07 -36.43 50.08
N GLU A 79 76.20 -35.12 50.35
CA GLU A 79 76.87 -34.60 51.54
C GLU A 79 76.20 -35.07 52.85
N MET A 80 74.89 -35.35 52.82
CA MET A 80 74.12 -35.81 53.99
C MET A 80 74.40 -37.27 54.40
N PHE A 81 75.01 -38.07 53.51
CA PHE A 81 75.33 -39.48 53.77
C PHE A 81 76.79 -39.70 54.20
N ASN A 82 77.65 -38.68 54.09
CA ASN A 82 79.04 -38.75 54.53
C ASN A 82 79.19 -38.51 56.03
N ARG A 83 78.60 -39.38 56.85
CA ARG A 83 78.94 -39.43 58.29
C ARG A 83 80.28 -40.15 58.44
N LYS A 84 81.40 -39.40 58.35
CA LYS A 84 82.71 -39.85 58.86
C LYS A 84 82.50 -40.24 60.33
N LYS A 85 82.68 -41.52 60.66
CA LYS A 85 82.72 -41.98 62.06
C LYS A 85 83.98 -41.42 62.70
N HIS A 86 83.87 -40.30 63.40
CA HIS A 86 84.89 -39.89 64.36
C HIS A 86 84.62 -40.67 65.65
N LEU A 87 85.39 -41.72 65.85
CA LEU A 87 85.55 -42.36 67.15
C LEU A 87 86.63 -41.55 67.85
N GLU A 88 86.23 -40.70 68.80
CA GLU A 88 87.17 -40.13 69.75
C GLU A 88 86.51 -40.03 71.12
N SER A 89 87.09 -40.81 72.03
CA SER A 89 86.88 -40.84 73.47
C SER A 89 87.48 -39.59 74.11
N ASP A 90 86.86 -39.16 75.21
CA ASP A 90 87.46 -38.54 76.40
C ASP A 90 86.73 -37.28 76.85
N PHE A 91 85.59 -37.46 77.55
CA PHE A 91 85.12 -36.51 78.57
C PHE A 91 84.25 -37.25 79.58
N LEU A 92 84.88 -38.14 80.37
CA LEU A 92 84.31 -38.55 81.65
C LEU A 92 85.13 -37.94 82.79
N ASN A 93 84.39 -37.31 83.70
CA ASN A 93 84.68 -37.08 85.12
C ASN A 93 84.96 -35.63 85.55
N LYS A 94 83.89 -34.89 85.90
CA LYS A 94 83.82 -34.21 87.23
C LYS A 94 82.42 -33.69 87.61
N VAL A 95 81.36 -34.50 87.59
CA VAL A 95 80.21 -34.27 88.49
C VAL A 95 79.61 -35.63 88.86
N LYS A 96 79.56 -35.94 90.16
CA LYS A 96 78.84 -37.12 90.67
C LYS A 96 77.34 -36.81 90.65
N PHE A 97 76.71 -36.91 89.48
CA PHE A 97 75.30 -37.26 89.41
C PHE A 97 75.22 -38.78 89.36
N SER A 98 74.28 -39.38 90.08
CA SER A 98 74.05 -40.81 89.92
C SER A 98 73.56 -41.04 88.49
N ARG A 99 73.97 -42.13 87.82
CA ARG A 99 73.52 -42.47 86.45
C ARG A 99 71.99 -42.39 86.29
N THR A 100 71.28 -42.61 87.38
CA THR A 100 69.83 -42.48 87.57
C THR A 100 69.30 -41.05 87.42
N ASP A 101 69.99 -40.03 87.93
CA ASP A 101 69.51 -38.63 87.87
C ASP A 101 69.51 -38.10 86.41
N ILE A 102 70.53 -38.47 85.64
CA ILE A 102 70.66 -38.10 84.21
C ILE A 102 69.59 -38.81 83.37
N ILE A 103 69.28 -40.07 83.70
CA ILE A 103 68.22 -40.82 83.02
C ILE A 103 66.85 -40.17 83.29
N SER A 104 66.58 -39.79 84.54
CA SER A 104 65.32 -39.13 84.91
C SER A 104 65.13 -37.78 84.20
N ASP A 105 66.16 -36.95 84.10
CA ASP A 105 66.11 -35.67 83.38
C ASP A 105 65.86 -35.86 81.87
N LEU A 106 66.49 -36.87 81.25
CA LEU A 106 66.22 -37.20 79.85
C LEU A 106 64.81 -37.75 79.63
N GLU A 107 64.29 -38.56 80.55
CA GLU A 107 62.91 -39.05 80.53
C GLU A 107 61.90 -37.90 80.70
N GLU A 108 62.19 -36.93 81.56
CA GLU A 108 61.42 -35.70 81.74
C GLU A 108 61.45 -34.83 80.48
N GLN A 109 62.62 -34.56 79.90
CA GLN A 109 62.75 -33.82 78.63
C GLN A 109 62.02 -34.51 77.47
N ILE A 110 62.09 -35.84 77.37
CA ILE A 110 61.32 -36.60 76.38
C ILE A 110 59.81 -36.43 76.63
N SER A 111 59.37 -36.45 77.89
CA SER A 111 57.96 -36.25 78.25
C SER A 111 57.48 -34.83 77.90
N GLU A 112 58.27 -33.80 78.21
CA GLU A 112 57.97 -32.40 77.89
C GLU A 112 57.92 -32.17 76.38
N LEU A 113 58.91 -32.66 75.63
CA LEU A 113 58.93 -32.55 74.16
C LEU A 113 57.75 -33.28 73.53
N THR A 114 57.38 -34.45 74.06
CA THR A 114 56.21 -35.20 73.62
C THR A 114 54.93 -34.40 73.85
N ALA A 115 54.77 -33.80 75.04
CA ALA A 115 53.62 -32.96 75.36
C ALA A 115 53.53 -31.72 74.44
N ILE A 116 54.67 -31.09 74.13
CA ILE A 116 54.75 -29.95 73.20
C ILE A 116 54.34 -30.37 71.78
N ILE A 117 54.87 -31.49 71.27
CA ILE A 117 54.54 -32.00 69.93
C ILE A 117 53.04 -32.33 69.83
N GLU A 118 52.48 -33.00 70.83
CA GLU A 118 51.05 -33.30 70.87
C GLU A 118 50.19 -32.04 70.91
N GLN A 119 50.61 -31.02 71.69
CA GLN A 119 49.93 -29.73 71.74
C GLN A 119 49.96 -29.03 70.38
N MET A 120 51.14 -28.98 69.74
CA MET A 120 51.29 -28.41 68.40
C MET A 120 50.42 -29.14 67.36
N ASN A 121 50.32 -30.47 67.44
CA ASN A 121 49.46 -31.25 66.56
C ASN A 121 47.97 -30.92 66.76
N ARG A 122 47.52 -30.80 68.02
CA ARG A 122 46.14 -30.37 68.35
C ARG A 122 45.86 -28.97 67.82
N ASP A 123 46.78 -28.03 68.02
CA ASP A 123 46.62 -26.65 67.57
C ASP A 123 46.61 -26.54 66.04
N HIS A 124 47.49 -27.28 65.35
CA HIS A 124 47.51 -27.33 63.89
C HIS A 124 46.19 -27.88 63.33
N GLN A 125 45.69 -28.99 63.87
CA GLN A 125 44.40 -29.56 63.46
C GLN A 125 43.24 -28.60 63.72
N SER A 126 43.24 -27.93 64.88
CA SER A 126 42.23 -26.92 65.23
C SER A 126 42.25 -25.73 64.27
N ALA A 127 43.44 -25.18 63.98
CA ALA A 127 43.62 -24.08 63.05
C ALA A 127 43.22 -24.45 61.62
N GLN A 128 43.57 -25.66 61.17
CA GLN A 128 43.18 -26.18 59.86
C GLN A 128 41.66 -26.32 59.75
N LYS A 129 41.00 -26.85 60.79
CA LYS A 129 39.54 -26.97 60.84
C LYS A 129 38.84 -25.61 60.83
N LEU A 130 39.35 -24.65 61.62
CA LEU A 130 38.84 -23.28 61.64
C LEU A 130 38.95 -22.62 60.26
N LEU A 131 40.11 -22.78 59.60
CA LEU A 131 40.33 -22.24 58.26
C LEU A 131 39.38 -22.89 57.24
N SER A 132 39.21 -24.22 57.28
CA SER A 132 38.27 -24.94 56.41
C SER A 132 36.85 -24.39 56.58
N ASN A 133 36.36 -24.31 57.83
CA ASN A 133 35.03 -23.78 58.12
C ASN A 133 34.85 -22.34 57.62
N LYS A 134 35.88 -21.49 57.76
CA LYS A 134 35.85 -20.11 57.25
C LYS A 134 35.79 -20.07 55.72
N MET A 135 36.51 -20.96 55.04
CA MET A 135 36.45 -21.08 53.58
C MET A 135 35.09 -21.58 53.10
N ASP A 136 34.49 -22.54 53.80
CA ASP A 136 33.16 -23.04 53.50
C ASP A 136 32.08 -21.97 53.67
N LEU A 137 32.17 -21.19 54.76
CA LEU A 137 31.27 -20.05 54.99
C LEU A 137 31.38 -19.02 53.87
N ARG A 138 32.61 -18.63 53.49
CA ARG A 138 32.84 -17.69 52.39
C ARG A 138 32.30 -18.23 51.06
N CYS A 139 32.48 -19.52 50.80
CA CYS A 139 31.92 -20.17 49.61
C CYS A 139 30.38 -20.13 49.62
N ALA A 140 29.73 -20.36 50.77
CA ALA A 140 28.29 -20.30 50.90
C ALA A 140 27.76 -18.86 50.69
N GLU A 141 28.39 -17.87 51.31
CA GLU A 141 28.04 -16.45 51.14
C GLU A 141 28.17 -16.00 49.68
N MET A 142 29.27 -16.38 49.02
CA MET A 142 29.49 -16.02 47.61
C MET A 142 28.45 -16.67 46.68
N LYS A 143 28.10 -17.94 46.92
CA LYS A 143 27.04 -18.64 46.18
C LYS A 143 25.69 -17.94 46.37
N GLN A 144 25.34 -17.63 47.61
CA GLN A 144 24.07 -16.95 47.93
C GLN A 144 24.00 -15.56 47.28
N LYS A 145 25.09 -14.79 47.31
CA LYS A 145 25.14 -13.48 46.64
C LYS A 145 24.91 -13.61 45.15
N PHE A 146 25.60 -14.54 44.49
CA PHE A 146 25.43 -14.79 43.06
C PHE A 146 23.99 -15.21 42.72
N GLU A 147 23.38 -16.07 43.52
CA GLU A 147 21.99 -16.49 43.33
C GLU A 147 21.00 -15.33 43.47
N ASN A 148 21.22 -14.45 44.44
CA ASN A 148 20.40 -13.26 44.66
C ASN A 148 20.54 -12.28 43.49
N GLU A 149 21.77 -11.95 43.08
CA GLU A 149 22.03 -11.06 41.94
C GLU A 149 21.43 -11.61 40.65
N ASN A 150 21.56 -12.92 40.41
CA ASN A 150 20.96 -13.57 39.24
C ASN A 150 19.42 -13.52 39.29
N ARG A 151 18.83 -13.67 40.48
CA ARG A 151 17.36 -13.56 40.67
C ARG A 151 16.88 -12.15 40.37
N ASP A 152 17.58 -11.14 40.88
CA ASP A 152 17.21 -9.74 40.70
C ASP A 152 17.41 -9.28 39.26
N LEU A 153 18.50 -9.72 38.61
CA LEU A 153 18.71 -9.49 37.18
C LEU A 153 17.60 -10.10 36.32
N LYS A 154 17.20 -11.34 36.61
CA LYS A 154 16.08 -12.00 35.90
C LYS A 154 14.75 -11.26 36.10
N LYS A 155 14.49 -10.75 37.30
CA LYS A 155 13.29 -9.95 37.59
C LYS A 155 13.31 -8.63 36.84
N ALA A 156 14.43 -7.91 36.86
CA ALA A 156 14.60 -6.64 36.13
C ALA A 156 14.39 -6.85 34.62
N HIS A 157 15.03 -7.87 34.04
CA HIS A 157 14.84 -8.21 32.63
C HIS A 157 13.38 -8.55 32.29
N LYS A 158 12.69 -9.30 33.15
CA LYS A 158 11.27 -9.59 32.96
C LYS A 158 10.43 -8.31 32.97
N LEU A 159 10.69 -7.39 33.89
CA LEU A 159 9.99 -6.10 33.97
C LEU A 159 10.26 -5.22 32.75
N GLU A 160 11.50 -5.19 32.25
CA GLU A 160 11.85 -4.45 31.04
C GLU A 160 11.15 -5.02 29.81
N LEU A 161 11.10 -6.34 29.67
CA LEU A 161 10.36 -6.98 28.59
C LEU A 161 8.87 -6.68 28.65
N GLU A 162 8.26 -6.73 29.84
CA GLU A 162 6.84 -6.40 30.02
C GLU A 162 6.56 -4.93 29.70
N LYS A 163 7.42 -4.02 30.15
CA LYS A 163 7.32 -2.59 29.81
C LYS A 163 7.44 -2.37 28.30
N LEU A 164 8.39 -3.03 27.66
CA LEU A 164 8.61 -2.93 26.22
C LEU A 164 7.40 -3.50 25.45
N GLU A 165 6.91 -4.68 25.84
CA GLU A 165 5.72 -5.30 25.25
C GLU A 165 4.49 -4.38 25.36
N ASN A 166 4.27 -3.77 26.53
CA ASN A 166 3.17 -2.83 26.72
C ASN A 166 3.33 -1.58 25.83
N SER A 167 4.54 -1.02 25.72
CA SER A 167 4.79 0.12 24.85
C SER A 167 4.52 -0.20 23.36
N TYR A 168 4.89 -1.40 22.90
CA TYR A 168 4.58 -1.85 21.55
C TYR A 168 3.08 -2.06 21.34
N LYS A 169 2.38 -2.65 22.33
CA LYS A 169 0.92 -2.81 22.26
C LYS A 169 0.21 -1.47 22.15
N ASP A 170 0.65 -0.46 22.89
CA ASP A 170 0.04 0.86 22.85
C ASP A 170 0.38 1.61 21.55
N ALA A 171 1.62 1.56 21.09
CA ALA A 171 2.01 2.09 19.78
C ALA A 171 1.20 1.44 18.64
N LEU A 172 0.99 0.11 18.71
CA LEU A 172 0.19 -0.62 17.73
C LEU A 172 -1.30 -0.20 17.75
N LYS A 173 -1.87 0.07 18.92
CA LYS A 173 -3.26 0.59 19.02
C LYS A 173 -3.38 1.96 18.37
N VAL A 174 -2.42 2.86 18.62
CA VAL A 174 -2.39 4.20 18.04
C VAL A 174 -2.26 4.12 16.53
N GLU A 175 -1.33 3.31 16.02
CA GLU A 175 -1.13 3.16 14.57
C GLU A 175 -2.35 2.54 13.89
N LYS A 176 -3.00 1.56 14.52
CA LYS A 176 -4.27 0.99 14.02
C LYS A 176 -5.38 2.04 13.95
N ALA A 177 -5.53 2.87 14.97
CA ALA A 177 -6.53 3.94 14.98
C ALA A 177 -6.25 4.97 13.87
N SER A 178 -4.99 5.41 13.73
CA SER A 178 -4.54 6.32 12.66
C SER A 178 -4.79 5.74 11.26
N ALA A 179 -4.48 4.46 11.05
CA ALA A 179 -4.73 3.80 9.78
C ALA A 179 -6.24 3.66 9.49
N GLN A 180 -7.05 3.37 10.51
CA GLN A 180 -8.50 3.26 10.38
C GLN A 180 -9.14 4.62 10.05
N GLU A 181 -8.71 5.70 10.69
CA GLU A 181 -9.15 7.07 10.40
C GLU A 181 -8.85 7.45 8.94
N LYS A 182 -7.62 7.19 8.47
CA LYS A 182 -7.25 7.42 7.05
C LYS A 182 -8.13 6.63 6.08
N LEU A 183 -8.46 5.38 6.41
CA LEU A 183 -9.37 4.58 5.58
C LEU A 183 -10.79 5.16 5.54
N GLU A 184 -11.27 5.67 6.66
CA GLU A 184 -12.59 6.32 6.73
C GLU A 184 -12.62 7.59 5.87
N ASP A 185 -11.58 8.41 5.94
CA ASP A 185 -11.47 9.65 5.16
C ASP A 185 -11.36 9.38 3.67
N MET A 186 -10.53 8.40 3.26
CA MET A 186 -10.50 7.94 1.87
C MET A 186 -11.87 7.40 1.42
N GLY A 187 -12.63 6.76 2.32
CA GLY A 187 -14.00 6.32 2.06
C GLY A 187 -14.96 7.49 1.82
N LYS A 188 -14.82 8.58 2.58
CA LYS A 188 -15.60 9.83 2.38
C LYS A 188 -15.26 10.49 1.05
N GLU A 189 -13.97 10.60 0.72
CA GLU A 189 -13.51 11.16 -0.56
C GLU A 189 -14.01 10.35 -1.76
N TYR A 190 -13.92 9.02 -1.67
CA TYR A 190 -14.45 8.13 -2.71
C TYR A 190 -15.96 8.34 -2.89
N LYS A 191 -16.73 8.40 -1.80
CA LYS A 191 -18.18 8.65 -1.85
C LYS A 191 -18.49 10.02 -2.46
N TYR A 192 -17.73 11.05 -2.09
CA TYR A 192 -17.86 12.38 -2.68
C TYR A 192 -17.63 12.36 -4.18
N LEU A 193 -16.53 11.76 -4.64
CA LEU A 193 -16.20 11.67 -6.06
C LEU A 193 -17.25 10.86 -6.84
N LYS A 194 -17.72 9.75 -6.27
CA LYS A 194 -18.82 8.95 -6.84
C LYS A 194 -20.09 9.78 -7.02
N ASN A 195 -20.46 10.57 -6.01
CA ASN A 195 -21.63 11.45 -6.09
C ASN A 195 -21.43 12.55 -7.15
N MET A 196 -20.23 13.15 -7.23
CA MET A 196 -19.91 14.15 -8.25
C MET A 196 -20.02 13.57 -9.67
N PHE A 197 -19.59 12.32 -9.85
CA PHE A 197 -19.71 11.63 -11.13
C PHE A 197 -21.18 11.39 -11.50
N HIS A 198 -22.02 10.96 -10.55
CA HIS A 198 -23.46 10.81 -10.79
C HIS A 198 -24.12 12.14 -11.16
N MET A 199 -23.80 13.23 -10.46
CA MET A 199 -24.29 14.57 -10.81
C MET A 199 -23.90 14.97 -12.24
N TYR A 200 -22.68 14.66 -12.66
CA TYR A 200 -22.23 14.90 -14.03
C TYR A 200 -22.98 14.03 -15.05
N GLN A 201 -23.18 12.75 -14.74
CA GLN A 201 -23.98 11.86 -15.59
C GLN A 201 -25.41 12.40 -15.75
N ASP A 202 -26.06 12.75 -14.65
CA ASP A 202 -27.43 13.28 -14.63
C ASP A 202 -27.52 14.59 -15.43
N SER A 203 -26.54 15.48 -15.26
CA SER A 203 -26.45 16.71 -16.05
C SER A 203 -26.33 16.46 -17.56
N ILE A 204 -25.58 15.44 -17.99
CA ILE A 204 -25.52 15.05 -19.41
C ILE A 204 -26.88 14.52 -19.87
N TYR A 205 -27.52 13.67 -19.08
CA TYR A 205 -28.83 13.11 -19.43
C TYR A 205 -29.88 14.21 -19.60
N GLU A 206 -29.92 15.17 -18.68
CA GLU A 206 -30.80 16.34 -18.77
C GLU A 206 -30.51 17.18 -20.02
N GLU A 207 -29.24 17.48 -20.32
CA GLU A 207 -28.88 18.25 -21.51
C GLU A 207 -29.31 17.54 -22.81
N MET A 208 -29.18 16.21 -22.86
CA MET A 208 -29.59 15.40 -24.01
C MET A 208 -31.12 15.38 -24.17
N GLU A 209 -31.87 15.24 -23.08
CA GLU A 209 -33.33 15.30 -23.09
C GLU A 209 -33.84 16.69 -23.52
N ASP A 210 -33.22 17.75 -23.03
CA ASP A 210 -33.53 19.14 -23.44
C ASP A 210 -33.29 19.38 -24.92
N LYS A 211 -32.19 18.86 -25.47
CA LYS A 211 -31.90 18.95 -26.92
C LYS A 211 -32.92 18.15 -27.72
N TRP A 212 -33.27 16.95 -27.25
CA TRP A 212 -34.25 16.10 -27.91
C TRP A 212 -35.64 16.75 -27.95
N THR A 213 -36.11 17.28 -26.83
CA THR A 213 -37.40 17.97 -26.72
C THR A 213 -37.46 19.23 -27.59
N LYS A 214 -36.39 20.03 -27.62
CA LYS A 214 -36.28 21.20 -28.53
C LYS A 214 -36.36 20.78 -29.99
N ARG A 215 -35.58 19.77 -30.40
CA ARG A 215 -35.58 19.26 -31.78
C ARG A 215 -36.96 18.74 -32.19
N LYS A 216 -37.64 18.02 -31.29
CA LYS A 216 -38.99 17.52 -31.52
C LYS A 216 -40.00 18.65 -31.71
N ALA A 217 -39.93 19.69 -30.88
CA ALA A 217 -40.80 20.85 -31.00
C ALA A 217 -40.54 21.68 -32.27
N GLU A 218 -39.27 21.78 -32.71
CA GLU A 218 -38.91 22.39 -34.00
C GLU A 218 -39.55 21.62 -35.16
N TRP A 219 -39.42 20.28 -35.19
CA TRP A 219 -40.03 19.46 -36.23
C TRP A 219 -41.56 19.59 -36.28
N GLU A 220 -42.23 19.65 -35.13
CA GLU A 220 -43.68 19.83 -35.09
C GLU A 220 -44.10 21.21 -35.63
N LYS A 221 -43.33 22.26 -35.34
CA LYS A 221 -43.56 23.60 -35.92
C LYS A 221 -43.35 23.60 -37.42
N ASP A 222 -42.26 23.00 -37.90
CA ASP A 222 -41.95 22.93 -39.33
C ASP A 222 -43.00 22.12 -40.09
N GLU A 223 -43.45 21.00 -39.53
CA GLU A 223 -44.54 20.21 -40.11
C GLU A 223 -45.85 21.01 -40.19
N LYS A 224 -46.17 21.75 -39.12
CA LYS A 224 -47.36 22.62 -39.09
C LYS A 224 -47.27 23.74 -40.13
N LEU A 225 -46.09 24.37 -40.27
CA LEU A 225 -45.85 25.42 -41.26
C LEU A 225 -45.96 24.89 -42.69
N GLU A 226 -45.43 23.70 -42.98
CA GLU A 226 -45.54 23.14 -44.33
C GLU A 226 -46.99 22.74 -44.64
N ARG A 227 -47.73 22.19 -43.67
CA ARG A 227 -49.17 21.94 -43.81
C ARG A 227 -49.95 23.24 -44.09
N GLU A 228 -49.66 24.31 -43.35
CA GLU A 228 -50.30 25.62 -43.54
C GLU A 228 -49.97 26.22 -44.91
N LYS A 229 -48.72 26.12 -45.36
CA LYS A 229 -48.27 26.57 -46.68
C LYS A 229 -48.98 25.84 -47.81
N ILE A 230 -49.15 24.52 -47.72
CA ILE A 230 -49.92 23.74 -48.70
C ILE A 230 -51.38 24.18 -48.73
N LEU A 231 -52.01 24.35 -47.55
CA LEU A 231 -53.39 24.83 -47.45
C LEU A 231 -53.55 26.24 -48.04
N LEU A 232 -52.60 27.14 -47.78
CA LEU A 232 -52.61 28.49 -48.33
C LEU A 232 -52.47 28.48 -49.86
N GLN A 233 -51.59 27.62 -50.40
CA GLN A 233 -51.46 27.44 -51.85
C GLN A 233 -52.75 26.90 -52.47
N GLN A 234 -53.39 25.91 -51.83
CA GLN A 234 -54.67 25.38 -52.30
C GLN A 234 -55.78 26.45 -52.26
N LYS A 235 -55.87 27.21 -51.16
CA LYS A 235 -56.80 28.34 -51.03
C LYS A 235 -56.60 29.35 -52.15
N HIS A 236 -55.36 29.79 -52.38
CA HIS A 236 -55.04 30.77 -53.42
C HIS A 236 -55.43 30.26 -54.83
N ARG A 237 -55.18 28.98 -55.13
CA ARG A 237 -55.59 28.36 -56.40
C ARG A 237 -57.11 28.40 -56.58
N ILE A 238 -57.88 28.07 -55.54
CA ILE A 238 -59.35 28.08 -55.59
C ILE A 238 -59.88 29.50 -55.76
N THR A 239 -59.38 30.46 -54.97
CA THR A 239 -59.77 31.87 -55.07
C THR A 239 -59.51 32.43 -56.46
N LYS A 240 -58.33 32.18 -57.04
CA LYS A 240 -58.00 32.64 -58.39
C LYS A 240 -58.91 32.04 -59.47
N LYS A 241 -59.28 30.74 -59.35
CA LYS A 241 -60.25 30.12 -60.26
C LYS A 241 -61.62 30.78 -60.16
N PHE A 242 -62.10 30.99 -58.93
CA PHE A 242 -63.38 31.64 -58.69
C PHE A 242 -63.44 33.08 -59.22
N GLU A 243 -62.36 33.85 -59.07
CA GLU A 243 -62.25 35.21 -59.63
C GLU A 243 -62.34 35.20 -61.17
N LEU A 244 -61.60 34.30 -61.82
CA LEU A 244 -61.63 34.16 -63.28
C LEU A 244 -63.01 33.73 -63.80
N GLU A 245 -63.64 32.74 -63.15
CA GLU A 245 -65.01 32.31 -63.50
C GLU A 245 -66.02 33.44 -63.28
N SER A 246 -65.89 34.20 -62.20
CA SER A 246 -66.75 35.37 -61.93
C SER A 246 -66.56 36.48 -62.97
N GLU A 247 -65.33 36.74 -63.40
CA GLU A 247 -65.03 37.75 -64.41
C GLU A 247 -65.50 37.31 -65.81
N GLU A 248 -65.37 36.03 -66.14
CA GLU A 248 -65.93 35.44 -67.36
C GLU A 248 -67.46 35.52 -67.37
N GLU A 249 -68.12 35.22 -66.25
CA GLU A 249 -69.58 35.32 -66.14
C GLU A 249 -70.06 36.78 -66.25
N LYS A 250 -69.36 37.72 -65.61
CA LYS A 250 -69.63 39.16 -65.79
C LYS A 250 -69.47 39.59 -67.25
N ARG A 251 -68.48 39.04 -67.95
CA ARG A 251 -68.25 39.31 -69.37
C ARG A 251 -69.40 38.79 -70.23
N LYS A 252 -69.84 37.53 -70.01
CA LYS A 252 -71.01 36.95 -70.69
C LYS A 252 -72.29 37.75 -70.43
N ILE A 253 -72.51 38.17 -69.18
CA ILE A 253 -73.65 39.04 -68.84
C ILE A 253 -73.55 40.37 -69.58
N ASN A 254 -72.37 41.01 -69.61
CA ASN A 254 -72.19 42.27 -70.30
C ASN A 254 -72.31 42.16 -71.84
N GLU A 255 -71.80 41.09 -72.43
CA GLU A 255 -71.95 40.77 -73.85
C GLU A 255 -73.42 40.52 -74.20
N SER A 256 -74.14 39.72 -73.41
CA SER A 256 -75.57 39.50 -73.61
C SER A 256 -76.39 40.78 -73.41
N PHE A 257 -76.05 41.60 -72.41
CA PHE A 257 -76.65 42.92 -72.21
C PHE A 257 -76.42 43.85 -73.41
N SER A 258 -75.19 43.89 -73.94
CA SER A 258 -74.84 44.70 -75.12
C SER A 258 -75.60 44.22 -76.36
N ALA A 259 -75.68 42.90 -76.59
CA ALA A 259 -76.42 42.33 -77.70
C ALA A 259 -77.94 42.63 -77.62
N VAL A 260 -78.54 42.51 -76.42
CA VAL A 260 -79.94 42.88 -76.20
C VAL A 260 -80.16 44.38 -76.41
N PHE A 261 -79.23 45.22 -75.97
CA PHE A 261 -79.31 46.67 -76.14
C PHE A 261 -79.18 47.10 -77.62
N GLU A 262 -78.28 46.48 -78.38
CA GLU A 262 -78.14 46.69 -79.82
C GLU A 262 -79.39 46.24 -80.58
N ASN A 263 -79.93 45.06 -80.23
CA ASN A 263 -81.19 44.57 -80.80
C ASN A 263 -82.35 45.54 -80.50
N PHE A 264 -82.48 46.00 -79.25
CA PHE A 264 -83.47 47.00 -78.88
C PHE A 264 -83.30 48.30 -79.66
N THR A 265 -82.05 48.74 -79.86
CA THR A 265 -81.75 49.96 -80.64
C THR A 265 -82.15 49.80 -82.10
N ARG A 266 -81.86 48.63 -82.69
CA ARG A 266 -82.25 48.29 -84.06
C ARG A 266 -83.77 48.21 -84.21
N GLU A 267 -84.46 47.51 -83.32
CA GLU A 267 -85.93 47.43 -83.31
C GLU A 267 -86.56 48.82 -83.17
N LYS A 268 -86.00 49.67 -82.32
CA LYS A 268 -86.44 51.07 -82.19
C LYS A 268 -86.24 51.85 -83.49
N GLU A 269 -85.10 51.70 -84.15
CA GLU A 269 -84.80 52.39 -85.42
C GLU A 269 -85.69 51.88 -86.57
N GLU A 270 -85.93 50.57 -86.65
CA GLU A 270 -86.88 49.95 -87.56
C GLU A 270 -88.31 50.47 -87.33
N LEU A 271 -88.75 50.58 -86.08
CA LEU A 271 -90.05 51.17 -85.73
C LEU A 271 -90.14 52.66 -86.10
N ILE A 272 -89.05 53.42 -85.97
CA ILE A 272 -89.00 54.83 -86.40
C ILE A 272 -89.11 54.93 -87.91
N ASN A 273 -88.33 54.14 -88.65
CA ASN A 273 -88.39 54.11 -90.11
C ASN A 273 -89.78 53.71 -90.61
N GLN A 274 -90.39 52.70 -90.00
CA GLN A 274 -91.77 52.30 -90.29
C GLN A 274 -92.75 53.44 -90.03
N HIS A 275 -92.62 54.13 -88.90
CA HIS A 275 -93.45 55.30 -88.58
C HIS A 275 -93.29 56.41 -89.62
N ASP A 276 -92.06 56.70 -90.07
CA ASP A 276 -91.79 57.73 -91.07
C ASP A 276 -92.33 57.34 -92.45
N GLU A 277 -92.21 56.07 -92.85
CA GLU A 277 -92.86 55.52 -94.05
C GLU A 277 -94.38 55.63 -93.98
N ASP A 278 -94.99 55.24 -92.85
CA ASP A 278 -96.43 55.36 -92.63
C ASP A 278 -96.87 56.84 -92.69
N LEU A 279 -96.06 57.78 -92.21
CA LEU A 279 -96.32 59.22 -92.25
C LEU A 279 -96.29 59.75 -93.69
N LEU A 280 -95.33 59.29 -94.51
CA LEU A 280 -95.27 59.58 -95.95
C LEU A 280 -96.48 59.00 -96.68
N GLN A 281 -96.83 57.73 -96.43
CA GLN A 281 -98.03 57.10 -97.00
C GLN A 281 -99.30 57.88 -96.61
N MET A 282 -99.43 58.29 -95.34
CA MET A 282 -100.54 59.12 -94.87
C MET A 282 -100.58 60.49 -95.55
N GLN A 283 -99.42 61.07 -95.88
CA GLN A 283 -99.34 62.32 -96.62
C GLN A 283 -99.74 62.15 -98.10
N GLU A 284 -99.34 61.06 -98.75
CA GLU A 284 -99.79 60.72 -100.11
C GLU A 284 -101.29 60.44 -100.16
N LEU A 285 -101.83 59.69 -99.19
CA LEU A 285 -103.27 59.48 -99.05
C LEU A 285 -104.01 60.82 -98.82
N ARG A 286 -103.39 61.78 -98.13
CA ARG A 286 -103.95 63.12 -97.96
C ARG A 286 -103.93 63.91 -99.28
N LYS A 287 -102.84 63.87 -100.04
CA LYS A 287 -102.74 64.49 -101.38
C LYS A 287 -103.71 63.86 -102.36
N SER A 288 -103.86 62.54 -102.38
CA SER A 288 -104.83 61.84 -103.23
C SER A 288 -106.26 62.16 -102.81
N LYS A 289 -106.54 62.29 -101.50
CA LYS A 289 -107.82 62.83 -101.00
C LYS A 289 -108.07 64.26 -101.48
N GLU A 290 -107.06 65.14 -101.47
CA GLU A 290 -107.16 66.51 -102.03
C GLU A 290 -107.40 66.49 -103.54
N VAL A 291 -106.74 65.60 -104.30
CA VAL A 291 -107.00 65.41 -105.73
C VAL A 291 -108.41 64.88 -105.97
N ILE A 292 -108.90 63.93 -105.18
CA ILE A 292 -110.29 63.44 -105.26
C ILE A 292 -111.29 64.55 -104.92
N ILE A 293 -110.99 65.41 -103.94
CA ILE A 293 -111.81 66.59 -103.61
C ILE A 293 -111.77 67.61 -104.77
N SER A 294 -110.61 67.81 -105.40
CA SER A 294 -110.42 68.71 -106.55
C SER A 294 -111.14 68.20 -107.81
N VAL A 295 -111.12 66.88 -108.05
CA VAL A 295 -111.86 66.21 -109.14
C VAL A 295 -113.37 66.22 -108.87
N LYS A 296 -113.80 66.05 -107.62
CA LYS A 296 -115.21 66.23 -107.23
C LYS A 296 -115.69 67.67 -107.38
N LEU A 297 -114.82 68.67 -107.15
CA LEU A 297 -115.14 70.10 -107.36
C LEU A 297 -115.17 70.48 -108.86
N LEU A 298 -114.38 69.81 -109.71
CA LEU A 298 -114.41 70.00 -111.17
C LEU A 298 -115.54 69.23 -111.87
N SER A 299 -116.03 68.14 -111.27
CA SER A 299 -117.21 67.39 -111.76
C SER A 299 -118.55 67.98 -111.29
N CYS A 300 -118.54 69.14 -110.63
CA CYS A 300 -119.73 69.86 -110.14
C CYS A 300 -119.88 71.27 -110.76
N LYS A 301 -119.35 71.48 -111.97
CA LYS A 301 -119.68 72.60 -112.85
C LYS A 301 -120.12 72.10 -114.22
#